data_AF-A0A4R9C129-F1
#
_entry.id   AF-A0A4R9C129-F1
#
_cell.length_a   1.000
_cell.length_b   1.000
_cell.length_c   1.000
_cell.angle_alpha   90.00
_cell.angle_beta   90.00
_cell.angle_gamma   90.00
#
_symmetry.space_group_name_H-M   'P 1'
#
loop_
_entity.id
_entity.type
_entity.pdbx_description
1 polymer ?
#
loop_
_entity_poly.entity_id
_entity_poly.type
_entity_poly.pdbx_seq_one_letter_code
_entity_poly.pdbx_strand_id
1 'polypeptide(L)' 'KPVDKIEVELYKDGVATGKKLELNKNNNWSGEFKNLEVANGLGNINYHKYTVKEVGEKSYAIQLVGKWYGVSYTGNMKDG' A
#
# COMPACT_ATOMS: atom_id res chain seq x y z
N LYS A 1 21.76 -5.89 9.09
CA LYS A 1 21.19 -6.90 8.16
C LYS A 1 20.35 -6.16 7.12
N PRO A 2 20.41 -6.54 5.84
CA PRO A 2 19.47 -6.03 4.84
C PRO A 2 18.04 -6.48 5.17
N VAL A 3 17.05 -5.76 4.64
CA VAL A 3 15.64 -6.16 4.71
C VAL A 3 15.39 -7.13 3.56
N ASP A 4 14.88 -8.32 3.85
CA ASP A 4 14.63 -9.34 2.83
C ASP A 4 13.26 -9.18 2.16
N LYS A 5 12.31 -8.60 2.89
CA LYS A 5 10.94 -8.34 2.44
C LYS A 5 10.24 -7.27 3.27
N ILE A 6 9.22 -6.66 2.68
CA ILE A 6 8.20 -5.86 3.37
C ILE A 6 6.81 -6.36 3.01
N GLU A 7 5.81 -6.01 3.82
CA GLU A 7 4.40 -6.26 3.51
C GLU A 7 3.69 -4.92 3.38
N VAL A 8 2.91 -4.75 2.32
CA VAL A 8 2.08 -3.58 2.09
C VAL A 8 0.61 -3.98 2.03
N GLU A 9 -0.27 -3.09 2.46
CA GLU A 9 -1.71 -3.30 2.48
C GLU A 9 -2.43 -2.19 1.71
N LEU A 10 -3.44 -2.57 0.94
CA LEU A 10 -4.33 -1.64 0.27
C LEU A 10 -5.41 -1.13 1.23
N TYR A 11 -5.64 0.18 1.20
CA TYR A 11 -6.70 0.85 1.93
C TYR A 11 -7.70 1.45 0.93
N LYS A 12 -8.99 1.30 1.23
CA LYS A 12 -10.13 1.86 0.49
C LYS A 12 -10.79 2.89 1.39
N ASP A 13 -10.82 4.15 0.94
CA ASP A 13 -11.40 5.27 1.69
C ASP A 13 -10.86 5.41 3.13
N GLY A 14 -9.56 5.14 3.28
CA GLY A 14 -8.88 5.16 4.58
C GLY A 14 -9.07 3.92 5.45
N VAL A 15 -9.86 2.93 5.00
CA VAL A 15 -10.11 1.67 5.70
C VAL A 15 -9.26 0.55 5.10
N ALA A 16 -8.65 -0.27 5.95
CA ALA A 16 -7.87 -1.42 5.54
C ALA A 16 -8.74 -2.44 4.80
N THR A 17 -8.28 -2.91 3.63
CA THR A 17 -9.05 -3.88 2.83
C THR A 17 -8.73 -5.34 3.17
N GLY A 18 -7.68 -5.59 3.95
CA GLY A 18 -7.12 -6.93 4.17
C GLY A 18 -6.33 -7.47 2.97
N LYS A 19 -6.33 -6.78 1.81
CA LYS A 19 -5.53 -7.16 0.64
C LYS A 19 -4.09 -6.72 0.86
N LYS A 20 -3.19 -7.69 0.98
CA LYS A 20 -1.78 -7.49 1.26
C LYS A 20 -0.89 -8.05 0.16
N LEU A 21 0.27 -7.43 -0.03
CA LEU A 21 1.32 -7.90 -0.93
C LEU A 21 2.65 -7.91 -0.20
N GLU A 22 3.39 -9.00 -0.39
CA GLU A 22 4.79 -9.07 0.01
C GLU A 22 5.66 -8.52 -1.13
N LEU A 23 6.51 -7.55 -0.82
CA LEU A 23 7.50 -7.00 -1.75
C LEU A 23 8.87 -7.48 -1.32
N ASN A 24 9.64 -8.03 -2.25
CA ASN A 24 10.95 -8.63 -1.98
C ASN A 24 11.83 -8.58 -3.24
N LYS A 25 13.06 -9.08 -3.14
CA LYS A 25 14.00 -9.08 -4.27
C LYS A 25 13.49 -9.89 -5.49
N ASN A 26 12.70 -10.95 -5.28
CA ASN A 26 12.25 -11.83 -6.36
C ASN A 26 11.20 -11.17 -7.25
N ASN A 27 10.38 -10.25 -6.71
CA ASN A 27 9.42 -9.45 -7.48
C ASN A 27 9.94 -8.03 -7.76
N ASN A 28 11.25 -7.81 -7.66
CA ASN A 28 11.88 -6.49 -7.84
C ASN A 28 11.22 -5.40 -6.99
N TRP A 29 10.78 -5.74 -5.78
CA TRP A 29 10.07 -4.83 -4.88
C TRP A 29 8.82 -4.19 -5.49
N SER A 30 8.13 -4.91 -6.37
CA SER A 30 6.94 -4.44 -7.08
C SER A 30 5.74 -5.36 -6.89
N GLY A 31 4.55 -4.78 -6.92
CA GLY A 31 3.29 -5.47 -6.75
C GLY A 31 2.14 -4.61 -7.26
N GLU A 32 1.03 -5.24 -7.63
CA GLU A 32 -0.12 -4.56 -8.25
C GLU A 32 -1.43 -5.06 -7.63
N PHE A 33 -2.33 -4.12 -7.31
CA PHE A 33 -3.69 -4.44 -6.90
C PHE A 33 -4.64 -4.25 -8.09
N LYS A 34 -5.20 -5.35 -8.59
CA LYS A 34 -6.10 -5.36 -9.75
C LYS A 34 -7.57 -5.41 -9.35
N ASN A 35 -8.44 -5.07 -10.31
CA ASN A 35 -9.90 -5.19 -10.19
C ASN A 35 -10.46 -4.45 -8.96
N LEU A 36 -10.03 -3.20 -8.79
CA LEU A 36 -10.51 -2.34 -7.72
C LEU A 36 -11.80 -1.65 -8.17
N GLU A 37 -12.80 -1.66 -7.29
CA GLU A 37 -14.06 -0.95 -7.53
C GLU A 37 -13.78 0.54 -7.62
N VAL A 38 -14.29 1.18 -8.67
CA VAL A 38 -14.05 2.60 -8.91
C VAL A 38 -14.98 3.47 -8.05
N ALA A 39 -16.23 3.04 -7.85
CA ALA A 39 -17.22 3.69 -6.99
C ALA A 39 -18.32 2.68 -6.58
N ASN A 40 -19.21 3.09 -5.65
CA ASN A 40 -20.39 2.31 -5.26
C ASN A 40 -21.46 2.35 -6.35
N GLY A 41 -21.27 1.59 -7.43
CA GLY A 41 -22.23 1.43 -8.53
C GLY A 41 -22.07 2.39 -9.70
N LEU A 42 -22.75 2.07 -10.80
CA LEU A 42 -22.71 2.85 -12.05
C LEU A 42 -23.34 4.25 -11.84
N GLY A 43 -22.63 5.30 -12.25
CA GLY A 43 -23.12 6.69 -12.18
C GLY A 43 -22.82 7.42 -10.87
N ASN A 44 -22.15 6.77 -9.91
CA ASN A 44 -21.71 7.43 -8.69
C ASN A 44 -20.44 8.26 -8.94
N ILE A 45 -20.47 9.54 -8.59
CA ILE A 45 -19.34 10.47 -8.73
C ILE A 45 -18.34 10.41 -7.57
N ASN A 46 -18.70 9.71 -6.49
CA ASN A 46 -17.84 9.51 -5.33
C ASN A 46 -16.91 8.31 -5.58
N TYR A 47 -15.81 8.60 -6.26
CA TYR A 47 -14.76 7.62 -6.52
C TYR A 47 -14.08 7.17 -5.22
N HIS A 48 -13.82 5.87 -5.13
CA HIS A 48 -13.06 5.31 -4.02
C HIS A 48 -11.63 5.83 -4.03
N LYS A 49 -11.16 6.29 -2.87
CA LYS A 49 -9.77 6.69 -2.69
C LYS A 49 -8.95 5.49 -2.23
N TYR A 50 -8.10 4.99 -3.12
CA TYR A 50 -7.14 3.95 -2.78
C TYR A 50 -5.81 4.54 -2.34
N THR A 51 -5.26 3.98 -1.28
CA THR A 51 -3.90 4.26 -0.79
C THR A 51 -3.23 2.97 -0.38
N VAL A 52 -1.91 2.91 -0.43
CA VAL A 52 -1.12 1.78 0.07
C VAL A 52 -0.45 2.21 1.37
N LYS A 53 -0.32 1.27 2.33
CA LYS A 53 0.50 1.46 3.52
C LYS A 53 1.38 0.25 3.81
N GLU A 54 2.57 0.47 4.36
CA GLU A 54 3.39 -0.61 4.93
C GLU A 54 2.75 -1.15 6.22
N VAL A 55 2.69 -2.47 6.32
CA VAL A 55 2.13 -3.15 7.49
C VAL A 55 3.10 -3.03 8.66
N GLY A 56 2.61 -2.51 9.78
CA GLY A 56 3.40 -2.30 11.00
C GLY A 56 4.06 -0.93 11.10
N GLU A 57 3.86 -0.05 10.12
CA GLU A 57 4.22 1.37 10.22
C GLU A 57 3.50 2.05 11.39
N LYS A 58 4.22 2.91 12.11
CA LYS A 58 3.66 3.86 13.09
C LYS A 58 4.25 5.25 12.84
N SER A 59 3.38 6.23 12.63
CA SER A 59 3.77 7.64 12.50
C SER A 59 4.88 7.89 11.47
N TYR A 60 4.76 7.34 10.25
CA TYR A 60 5.76 7.48 9.18
C TYR A 60 7.12 6.84 9.49
N ALA A 61 7.14 5.87 10.41
CA ALA A 61 8.32 5.11 10.74
C ALA A 61 7.99 3.62 10.89
N ILE A 62 8.93 2.76 10.50
CA ILE A 62 8.82 1.31 10.66
C ILE A 62 10.13 0.74 11.17
N GLN A 63 10.04 -0.28 12.02
CA GLN A 63 11.22 -1.02 12.48
C GLN A 63 11.31 -2.35 11.72
N LEU A 64 12.37 -2.50 10.93
CA LEU A 64 12.65 -3.72 10.17
C LEU A 64 14.04 -4.22 10.57
N VAL A 65 14.15 -5.53 10.86
CA VAL A 65 15.42 -6.18 11.25
C VAL A 65 16.24 -5.39 12.30
N GLY A 66 15.53 -4.80 13.27
CA GLY A 66 16.12 -4.02 14.38
C GLY A 66 16.58 -2.61 14.00
N LYS A 67 16.27 -2.12 12.81
CA LYS A 67 16.60 -0.78 12.32
C LYS A 67 15.34 0.01 12.03
N TRP A 68 15.39 1.32 12.26
CA TRP A 68 14.31 2.25 11.94
C TRP A 68 14.46 2.82 10.53
N TYR A 69 13.35 2.89 9.82
CA TYR A 69 13.23 3.46 8.49
C TYR A 69 12.10 4.48 8.49
N GLY A 70 12.30 5.60 7.81
CA GLY A 70 11.23 6.55 7.51
C GLY A 70 10.40 6.05 6.34
N VAL A 71 9.08 6.17 6.44
CA VAL A 71 8.12 5.75 5.41
C VAL A 71 7.58 6.99 4.71
N SER A 72 7.62 6.98 3.38
CA SER A 72 7.04 8.02 2.54
C SER A 72 6.21 7.40 1.42
N TYR A 73 5.09 8.04 1.10
CA TYR A 73 4.19 7.62 0.02
C TYR A 73 4.19 8.69 -1.06
N THR A 74 4.49 8.28 -2.28
CA THR A 74 4.47 9.13 -3.47
C THR A 74 3.53 8.53 -4.51
N GLY A 75 3.03 9.37 -5.42
CA GLY A 75 2.03 8.97 -6.41
C GLY A 75 0.59 9.25 -5.97
N ASN A 76 -0.28 9.43 -6.95
CA ASN A 76 -1.70 9.65 -6.76
C ASN A 76 -2.49 8.79 -7.77
N MET A 77 -3.80 8.65 -7.55
CA MET A 77 -4.68 7.84 -8.41
C MET A 77 -4.73 8.31 -9.87
N LYS A 78 -4.26 9.52 -10.20
CA LYS A 78 -4.21 10.03 -11.58
C LYS A 78 -2.97 9.58 -12.34
N ASP A 79 -1.88 9.31 -11.62
CA ASP A 79 -0.56 8.99 -12.20
C ASP A 79 -0.25 7.47 -12.18
N GLY A 80 -1.19 6.66 -11.65
CA GLY A 80 -1.07 5.21 -11.51
C GLY A 80 -1.76 4.44 -12.63
#